data_AF-A0A9X3N0V6-F1
#
_entry.id   AF-A0A9X3N0V6-F1
#
_cell.length_a   1.000
_cell.length_b   1.000
_cell.length_c   1.000
_cell.angle_alpha   90.00
_cell.angle_beta   90.00
_cell.angle_gamma   90.00
#
_symmetry.space_group_name_H-M   'P 1'
#
loop_
_entity.id
_entity.type
_entity.pdbx_description
1 polymer ?
#
loop_
_entity_poly.entity_id
_entity_poly.type
_entity_poly.pdbx_seq_one_letter_code
_entity_poly.pdbx_strand_id
1 'polypeptide(L)'
;MTESSAVYRRRRIAAIVGAAVAAALIVFAITQLTGSNAAEPSKGGAPRAEATPKPKPAAELPRGGRTILPDFRVVAYYGAPQDKQLGALGIGSPTQMTKKLERQAQPYARKTRPILPAMELIAVVAAAHPGDGDRYNLRQPDSVIRRYLKAARKAKALLILDIQPGRSDFFTETKRLRKWLKEPDVGLALDPEWRMAPGQIPGEVIGSVSAREVNATSAWLDQLVTHYNLPQKLLLVHEFTDDMVPEAQLKPRKGLAYVMNVDGFGGQALKIAKYKGFAGQDQQFRRGFKLFYQEDQGMMSPAQVMRLQPRPDVVVYE
;
A
#
# COMPACT_ATOMS: atom_id res chain seq x y z
N MET A 1 16.49 17.77 -18.48
CA MET A 1 16.91 16.59 -17.68
C MET A 1 17.56 16.95 -16.33
N THR A 2 17.63 18.22 -15.92
CA THR A 2 18.35 18.66 -14.71
C THR A 2 17.49 18.86 -13.46
N GLU A 3 16.18 19.11 -13.58
CA GLU A 3 15.27 19.34 -12.43
C GLU A 3 15.04 18.09 -11.56
N SER A 4 15.02 16.89 -12.16
CA SER A 4 14.81 15.62 -11.43
C SER A 4 15.89 15.38 -10.36
N SER A 5 17.12 15.87 -10.58
CA SER A 5 18.28 15.63 -9.71
C SER A 5 18.25 16.46 -8.40
N ALA A 6 17.56 17.61 -8.41
CA ALA A 6 17.48 18.51 -7.26
C ALA A 6 16.33 18.12 -6.32
N VAL A 7 15.23 17.59 -6.88
CA VAL A 7 14.08 17.14 -6.08
C VAL A 7 14.31 15.73 -5.51
N TYR A 8 15.02 14.85 -6.24
CA TYR A 8 15.51 13.59 -5.69
C TYR A 8 16.40 13.78 -4.46
N ARG A 9 17.20 14.86 -4.42
CA ARG A 9 17.97 15.26 -3.22
C ARG A 9 17.11 15.64 -2.01
N ARG A 10 15.87 16.12 -2.19
CA ARG A 10 14.96 16.38 -1.06
C ARG A 10 14.48 15.09 -0.41
N ARG A 11 14.17 14.06 -1.20
CA ARG A 11 13.90 12.69 -0.70
C ARG A 11 15.17 12.01 -0.13
N ARG A 12 16.38 12.33 -0.61
CA ARG A 12 17.65 11.88 0.02
C ARG A 12 17.73 12.29 1.48
N ILE A 13 17.28 13.49 1.86
CA ILE A 13 17.35 13.98 3.25
C ILE A 13 16.36 13.24 4.16
N ALA A 14 15.16 12.88 3.67
CA ALA A 14 14.18 12.08 4.41
C ALA A 14 14.70 10.65 4.71
N ALA A 15 15.35 10.03 3.72
CA ALA A 15 15.95 8.70 3.88
C ALA A 15 17.20 8.69 4.77
N ILE A 16 17.81 9.85 5.05
CA ILE A 16 18.99 10.03 5.91
C ILE A 16 18.61 10.11 7.40
N VAL A 17 17.37 10.42 7.78
CA VAL A 17 16.99 10.61 9.20
C VAL A 17 16.50 9.33 9.91
N GLY A 18 16.48 8.19 9.22
CA GLY A 18 16.07 6.89 9.79
C GLY A 18 17.11 6.16 10.65
N ALA A 19 18.10 6.83 11.25
CA ALA A 19 19.18 6.19 12.00
C ALA A 19 19.51 6.92 13.32
N ALA A 20 18.52 7.06 14.22
CA ALA A 20 18.82 7.54 15.58
C ALA A 20 17.79 7.15 16.67
N VAL A 21 17.10 6.00 16.61
CA VAL A 21 16.45 5.42 17.81
C VAL A 21 16.41 3.89 17.71
N ALA A 22 17.52 3.23 18.00
CA ALA A 22 17.55 1.80 18.28
C ALA A 22 18.70 1.47 19.24
N ALA A 23 18.61 1.95 20.48
CA ALA A 23 19.40 1.44 21.59
C ALA A 23 18.62 1.65 22.90
N ALA A 24 18.66 0.64 23.77
CA ALA A 24 18.02 0.49 25.09
C ALA A 24 16.53 0.06 25.00
N LEU A 25 16.09 -1.11 25.51
CA LEU A 25 16.52 -1.83 26.71
C LEU A 25 16.27 -3.34 26.56
N ILE A 26 17.32 -4.13 26.82
CA ILE A 26 17.22 -5.49 27.34
C ILE A 26 17.60 -5.41 28.82
N VAL A 27 16.68 -5.75 29.72
CA VAL A 27 17.05 -6.32 31.03
C VAL A 27 16.14 -7.52 31.28
N PHE A 28 16.81 -8.62 31.59
CA PHE A 28 16.34 -9.97 31.82
C PHE A 28 16.06 -10.17 33.31
N ALA A 29 15.01 -10.93 33.66
CA ALA A 29 14.96 -11.65 34.93
C ALA A 29 14.04 -12.88 34.81
N ILE A 30 14.67 -14.05 34.84
CA ILE A 30 14.08 -15.38 35.03
C ILE A 30 14.05 -15.68 36.53
N THR A 31 12.95 -16.28 37.00
CA THR A 31 12.83 -17.40 37.98
C THR A 31 11.35 -17.54 38.35
N GLN A 32 10.72 -18.67 38.65
CA GLN A 32 10.92 -20.11 38.48
C GLN A 32 9.56 -20.76 38.86
N LEU A 33 9.37 -22.05 38.55
CA LEU A 33 8.14 -22.82 38.78
C LEU A 33 7.76 -22.98 40.27
N THR A 34 6.47 -23.16 40.55
CA THR A 34 5.88 -24.34 41.21
C THR A 34 4.38 -24.12 41.49
N GLY A 35 3.55 -25.13 41.26
CA GLY A 35 2.13 -25.08 41.65
C GLY A 35 1.23 -25.98 40.81
N SER A 36 1.45 -27.28 40.94
CA SER A 36 0.54 -28.33 40.48
C SER A 36 -0.84 -28.18 41.11
N ASN A 37 -1.93 -28.41 40.37
CA ASN A 37 -3.16 -28.95 40.96
C ASN A 37 -4.09 -29.59 39.91
N ALA A 38 -4.18 -30.91 40.05
CA ALA A 38 -5.33 -31.79 39.92
C ALA A 38 -6.42 -31.48 38.87
N ALA A 39 -6.48 -32.37 37.87
CA ALA A 39 -7.67 -32.62 37.07
C ALA A 39 -8.63 -33.56 37.82
N GLU A 40 -9.91 -33.21 37.87
CA GLU A 40 -11.01 -34.12 38.20
C GLU A 40 -11.85 -34.42 36.94
N PRO A 41 -12.44 -35.64 36.84
CA PRO A 41 -13.08 -36.11 35.63
C PRO A 41 -14.53 -35.60 35.50
N SER A 42 -14.89 -35.00 34.36
CA SER A 42 -16.28 -34.71 34.06
C SER A 42 -16.99 -35.94 33.48
N LYS A 43 -18.16 -36.22 34.06
CA LYS A 43 -19.05 -37.32 33.69
C LYS A 43 -19.65 -37.11 32.30
N GLY A 44 -19.76 -38.21 31.56
CA GLY A 44 -20.31 -38.26 30.21
C GLY A 44 -21.75 -37.75 30.12
N GLY A 45 -21.96 -36.85 29.15
CA GLY A 45 -23.26 -36.50 28.59
C GLY A 45 -23.30 -36.96 27.13
N ALA A 46 -24.40 -37.59 26.73
CA ALA A 46 -24.64 -38.14 25.41
C ALA A 46 -24.45 -37.11 24.27
N PRO A 47 -24.03 -37.54 23.06
CA PRO A 47 -23.78 -36.63 21.94
C PRO A 47 -25.07 -35.96 21.48
N ARG A 48 -25.20 -34.67 21.77
CA ARG A 48 -26.18 -33.78 21.14
C ARG A 48 -25.79 -33.63 19.68
N ALA A 49 -26.68 -34.00 18.76
CA ALA A 49 -26.48 -33.83 17.33
C ALA A 49 -26.02 -32.40 17.03
N GLU A 50 -24.77 -32.25 16.58
CA GLU A 50 -24.21 -30.98 16.16
C GLU A 50 -24.98 -30.49 14.93
N ALA A 51 -25.77 -29.44 15.12
CA ALA A 51 -26.30 -28.68 14.01
C ALA A 51 -25.11 -28.13 13.20
N THR A 52 -24.99 -28.55 11.95
CA THR A 52 -23.96 -28.06 11.03
C THR A 52 -23.97 -26.52 11.03
N PRO A 53 -22.86 -25.85 11.37
CA PRO A 53 -22.83 -24.40 11.47
C PRO A 53 -23.13 -23.79 10.09
N LYS A 54 -24.11 -22.87 10.04
CA LYS A 54 -24.40 -22.09 8.83
C LYS A 54 -23.10 -21.41 8.36
N PRO A 55 -22.76 -21.47 7.05
CA PRO A 55 -21.55 -20.84 6.55
C PRO A 55 -21.56 -19.34 6.87
N LYS A 56 -20.45 -18.85 7.44
CA LYS A 56 -20.29 -17.44 7.78
C LYS A 56 -20.47 -16.58 6.52
N PRO A 57 -21.23 -15.47 6.58
CA PRO A 57 -21.35 -14.56 5.44
C PRO A 57 -19.97 -14.13 4.93
N ALA A 58 -19.83 -14.06 3.61
CA ALA A 58 -18.58 -13.66 2.98
C ALA A 58 -18.21 -12.22 3.38
N ALA A 59 -16.92 -11.96 3.63
CA ALA A 59 -16.48 -10.64 4.06
C ALA A 59 -16.75 -9.55 3.00
N GLU A 60 -17.08 -8.34 3.43
CA GLU A 60 -17.33 -7.20 2.54
C GLU A 60 -16.24 -6.13 2.67
N LEU A 61 -16.20 -5.23 1.69
CA LEU A 61 -15.40 -4.02 1.72
C LEU A 61 -15.93 -3.04 2.80
N PRO A 62 -15.12 -2.05 3.25
CA PRO A 62 -15.52 -1.12 4.32
C PRO A 62 -16.81 -0.33 4.07
N ARG A 63 -17.18 -0.14 2.80
CA ARG A 63 -18.39 0.56 2.36
C ARG A 63 -19.42 -0.35 1.69
N GLY A 64 -19.32 -1.66 1.96
CA GLY A 64 -20.21 -2.69 1.43
C GLY A 64 -19.76 -3.25 0.09
N GLY A 65 -20.33 -4.39 -0.29
CA GLY A 65 -20.02 -5.07 -1.53
C GLY A 65 -18.65 -5.75 -1.54
N ARG A 66 -18.27 -6.29 -2.70
CA ARG A 66 -17.07 -7.15 -2.84
C ARG A 66 -16.15 -6.76 -3.99
N THR A 67 -16.49 -5.72 -4.75
CA THR A 67 -15.71 -5.22 -5.88
C THR A 67 -15.29 -3.79 -5.60
N ILE A 68 -14.00 -3.48 -5.75
CA ILE A 68 -13.46 -2.13 -5.58
C ILE A 68 -13.65 -1.35 -6.88
N LEU A 69 -13.16 -1.88 -7.99
CA LEU A 69 -13.23 -1.23 -9.30
C LEU A 69 -14.08 -2.08 -10.25
N PRO A 70 -15.04 -1.48 -10.98
CA PRO A 70 -15.25 -0.05 -11.17
C PRO A 70 -16.17 0.63 -10.14
N ASP A 71 -16.72 -0.10 -9.18
CA ASP A 71 -17.82 0.34 -8.31
C ASP A 71 -17.48 1.60 -7.48
N PHE A 72 -16.23 1.70 -7.01
CA PHE A 72 -15.73 2.83 -6.25
C PHE A 72 -14.68 3.62 -7.02
N ARG A 73 -14.50 4.89 -6.64
CA ARG A 73 -13.28 5.65 -6.93
C ARG A 73 -12.44 5.70 -5.68
N VAL A 74 -11.19 5.24 -5.76
CA VAL A 74 -10.29 5.25 -4.61
C VAL A 74 -9.58 6.59 -4.53
N VAL A 75 -9.56 7.19 -3.35
CA VAL A 75 -8.74 8.39 -3.08
C VAL A 75 -7.89 8.09 -1.86
N ALA A 76 -6.57 8.21 -2.00
CA ALA A 76 -5.62 7.78 -1.00
C ALA A 76 -4.75 8.92 -0.46
N TYR A 77 -4.36 8.79 0.81
CA TYR A 77 -3.20 9.49 1.37
C TYR A 77 -2.02 8.53 1.49
N TYR A 78 -0.88 8.95 0.96
CA TYR A 78 0.37 8.21 0.97
C TYR A 78 1.24 8.61 2.16
N GLY A 79 2.02 7.65 2.68
CA GLY A 79 3.23 7.94 3.43
C GLY A 79 3.45 7.09 4.68
N ALA A 80 4.32 7.56 5.57
CA ALA A 80 4.75 6.83 6.76
C ALA A 80 4.83 7.72 8.01
N PRO A 81 4.53 7.20 9.22
CA PRO A 81 4.51 7.99 10.46
C PRO A 81 5.88 8.49 10.94
N GLN A 82 6.98 7.93 10.43
CA GLN A 82 8.34 8.26 10.90
C GLN A 82 8.79 9.65 10.49
N ASP A 83 8.33 10.15 9.34
CA ASP A 83 8.77 11.43 8.81
C ASP A 83 7.67 12.06 7.95
N LYS A 84 7.41 13.35 8.18
CA LYS A 84 6.50 14.17 7.37
C LYS A 84 6.94 14.27 5.90
N GLN A 85 8.22 14.08 5.61
CA GLN A 85 8.77 14.07 4.25
C GLN A 85 8.42 12.78 3.49
N LEU A 86 7.93 11.75 4.18
CA LEU A 86 7.46 10.51 3.54
C LEU A 86 6.00 10.60 3.08
N GLY A 87 5.36 11.77 3.15
CA GLY A 87 4.02 12.03 2.62
C GLY A 87 2.98 12.39 3.68
N ALA A 88 1.78 12.71 3.22
CA ALA A 88 0.64 13.15 4.03
C ALA A 88 0.38 12.31 5.30
N LEU A 89 0.57 10.98 5.25
CA LEU A 89 0.36 10.11 6.42
C LEU A 89 1.39 10.28 7.55
N GLY A 90 2.51 10.96 7.29
CA GLY A 90 3.49 11.36 8.31
C GLY A 90 3.07 12.59 9.13
N ILE A 91 1.97 13.25 8.76
CA ILE A 91 1.56 14.53 9.35
C ILE A 91 0.40 14.33 10.35
N GLY A 92 0.73 14.01 11.59
CA GLY A 92 -0.25 13.87 12.67
C GLY A 92 -0.76 12.43 12.86
N SER A 93 -1.82 12.25 13.64
CA SER A 93 -2.30 10.90 13.98
C SER A 93 -3.10 10.25 12.84
N PRO A 94 -3.11 8.91 12.71
CA PRO A 94 -3.91 8.22 11.70
C PRO A 94 -5.39 8.60 11.71
N THR A 95 -5.98 8.84 12.89
CA THR A 95 -7.37 9.26 13.03
C THR A 95 -7.62 10.68 12.50
N GLN A 96 -6.67 11.60 12.67
CA GLN A 96 -6.78 12.94 12.09
C GLN A 96 -6.64 12.86 10.57
N MET A 97 -5.75 12.01 10.08
CA MET A 97 -5.51 11.85 8.65
C MET A 97 -6.71 11.23 7.92
N THR A 98 -7.40 10.24 8.49
CA THR A 98 -8.62 9.71 7.87
C THR A 98 -9.74 10.75 7.77
N LYS A 99 -9.89 11.65 8.74
CA LYS A 99 -10.86 12.76 8.67
C LYS A 99 -10.50 13.77 7.57
N LYS A 100 -9.21 14.10 7.42
CA LYS A 100 -8.74 14.97 6.35
C LYS A 100 -8.93 14.31 4.99
N LEU A 101 -8.62 13.02 4.89
CA LEU A 101 -8.77 12.23 3.68
C LEU A 101 -10.23 12.18 3.21
N GLU A 102 -11.20 11.98 4.11
CA GLU A 102 -12.62 11.99 3.74
C GLU A 102 -12.99 13.30 3.04
N ARG A 103 -12.56 14.44 3.59
CA ARG A 103 -12.81 15.76 2.99
C ARG A 103 -12.10 15.93 1.64
N GLN A 104 -10.85 15.49 1.53
CA GLN A 104 -10.09 15.53 0.28
C GLN A 104 -10.74 14.65 -0.81
N ALA A 105 -11.36 13.54 -0.42
CA ALA A 105 -12.00 12.60 -1.32
C ALA A 105 -13.38 13.07 -1.80
N GLN A 106 -14.12 13.87 -1.03
CA GLN A 106 -15.50 14.28 -1.37
C GLN A 106 -15.68 14.84 -2.79
N PRO A 107 -14.80 15.74 -3.32
CA PRO A 107 -14.95 16.27 -4.68
C PRO A 107 -14.96 15.20 -5.79
N TYR A 108 -14.41 14.02 -5.52
CA TYR A 108 -14.36 12.89 -6.43
C TYR A 108 -15.61 12.01 -6.43
N ALA A 109 -16.51 12.17 -5.44
CA ALA A 109 -17.70 11.34 -5.27
C ALA A 109 -18.74 11.60 -6.37
N ARG A 110 -19.38 10.54 -6.86
CA ARG A 110 -20.54 10.62 -7.76
C ARG A 110 -21.61 9.63 -7.29
N LYS A 111 -22.88 9.91 -7.57
CA LYS A 111 -23.99 9.00 -7.22
C LYS A 111 -23.80 7.60 -7.82
N THR A 112 -23.29 7.53 -9.05
CA THR A 112 -23.03 6.28 -9.78
C THR A 112 -21.70 5.63 -9.45
N ARG A 113 -20.81 6.34 -8.74
CA ARG A 113 -19.48 5.86 -8.38
C ARG A 113 -19.02 6.55 -7.10
N PRO A 114 -19.40 6.04 -5.93
CA PRO A 114 -19.02 6.61 -4.65
C PRO A 114 -17.50 6.52 -4.43
N ILE A 115 -17.00 7.34 -3.51
CA ILE A 115 -15.61 7.24 -3.08
C ILE A 115 -15.39 6.07 -2.11
N LEU A 116 -14.19 5.49 -2.17
CA LEU A 116 -13.64 4.60 -1.16
C LEU A 116 -12.28 5.16 -0.72
N PRO A 117 -12.21 5.87 0.42
CA PRO A 117 -10.94 6.40 0.92
C PRO A 117 -9.95 5.29 1.24
N ALA A 118 -8.65 5.56 1.10
CA ALA A 118 -7.59 4.64 1.45
C ALA A 118 -6.42 5.33 2.17
N MET A 119 -5.81 4.64 3.14
CA MET A 119 -4.51 5.03 3.66
C MET A 119 -3.45 4.14 3.04
N GLU A 120 -2.56 4.70 2.25
CA GLU A 120 -1.43 4.02 1.65
C GLU A 120 -0.20 4.18 2.52
N LEU A 121 -0.04 3.24 3.45
CA LEU A 121 1.03 3.23 4.43
C LEU A 121 2.26 2.55 3.83
N ILE A 122 3.41 3.24 3.82
CA ILE A 122 4.71 2.63 3.50
C ILE A 122 5.06 1.62 4.59
N ALA A 123 4.79 0.35 4.31
CA ALA A 123 4.97 -0.79 5.20
C ALA A 123 6.41 -1.31 5.19
N VAL A 124 7.11 -1.11 4.07
CA VAL A 124 8.54 -1.32 3.92
C VAL A 124 9.11 -0.06 3.29
N VAL A 125 9.98 0.64 4.01
CA VAL A 125 10.56 1.93 3.62
C VAL A 125 11.97 1.69 3.09
N ALA A 126 12.32 2.25 1.94
CA ALA A 126 13.69 2.16 1.46
C ALA A 126 14.62 3.03 2.32
N ALA A 127 15.85 2.57 2.51
CA ALA A 127 16.82 3.22 3.39
C ALA A 127 18.15 3.46 2.66
N ALA A 128 18.82 4.57 2.98
CA ALA A 128 20.13 4.90 2.41
C ALA A 128 21.27 4.05 3.01
N HIS A 129 21.02 3.38 4.15
CA HIS A 129 21.98 2.56 4.87
C HIS A 129 21.56 1.09 4.89
N PRO A 130 22.53 0.16 4.98
CA PRO A 130 22.22 -1.26 5.03
C PRO A 130 21.38 -1.58 6.28
N GLY A 131 20.21 -2.16 6.04
CA GLY A 131 19.36 -2.76 7.08
C GLY A 131 19.59 -4.27 7.20
N ASP A 132 18.59 -4.98 7.75
CA ASP A 132 18.64 -6.43 7.97
C ASP A 132 18.99 -7.22 6.70
N GLY A 133 20.16 -7.88 6.71
CA GLY A 133 20.62 -8.70 5.59
C GLY A 133 20.95 -7.87 4.33
N ASP A 134 21.51 -6.68 4.51
CA ASP A 134 21.96 -5.79 3.44
C ASP A 134 20.83 -5.37 2.47
N ARG A 135 19.59 -5.31 2.97
CA ARG A 135 18.41 -5.04 2.14
C ARG A 135 18.17 -3.57 1.83
N TYR A 136 18.83 -2.65 2.53
CA TYR A 136 18.60 -1.20 2.39
C TYR A 136 17.11 -0.84 2.52
N ASN A 137 16.44 -1.46 3.49
CA ASN A 137 15.05 -1.17 3.81
C ASN A 137 14.79 -1.30 5.31
N LEU A 138 13.71 -0.67 5.77
CA LEU A 138 13.19 -0.72 7.12
C LEU A 138 11.73 -1.17 7.08
N ARG A 139 11.37 -2.15 7.92
CA ARG A 139 10.00 -2.69 7.96
C ARG A 139 9.23 -2.06 9.11
N GLN A 140 7.98 -1.67 8.84
CA GLN A 140 7.09 -1.21 9.90
C GLN A 140 6.85 -2.35 10.92
N PRO A 141 6.87 -2.06 12.23
CA PRO A 141 6.44 -3.04 13.22
C PRO A 141 4.94 -3.27 13.10
N ASP A 142 4.49 -4.45 13.52
CA ASP A 142 3.07 -4.83 13.52
C ASP A 142 2.17 -3.84 14.24
N SER A 143 2.68 -3.20 15.31
CA SER A 143 1.95 -2.21 16.08
C SER A 143 1.57 -0.99 15.24
N VAL A 144 2.44 -0.56 14.32
CA VAL A 144 2.18 0.55 13.40
C VAL A 144 1.13 0.14 12.38
N ILE A 145 1.29 -1.01 11.71
CA ILE A 145 0.32 -1.51 10.73
C ILE A 145 -1.07 -1.67 11.39
N ARG A 146 -1.12 -2.28 12.58
CA ARG A 146 -2.36 -2.44 13.36
C ARG A 146 -3.03 -1.11 13.68
N ARG A 147 -2.24 -0.10 14.05
CA ARG A 147 -2.73 1.25 14.39
C ARG A 147 -3.38 1.91 13.17
N TYR A 148 -2.74 1.82 12.00
CA TYR A 148 -3.30 2.36 10.76
C TYR A 148 -4.54 1.58 10.31
N LEU A 149 -4.52 0.24 10.37
CA LEU A 149 -5.68 -0.60 10.05
C LEU A 149 -6.89 -0.26 10.92
N LYS A 150 -6.69 -0.08 12.23
CA LYS A 150 -7.75 0.33 13.17
C LYS A 150 -8.35 1.70 12.78
N ALA A 151 -7.50 2.65 12.39
CA ALA A 151 -7.97 3.97 11.95
C ALA A 151 -8.73 3.92 10.62
N ALA A 152 -8.24 3.15 9.64
CA ALA A 152 -8.90 2.94 8.36
C ALA A 152 -10.31 2.33 8.54
N ARG A 153 -10.41 1.27 9.36
CA ARG A 153 -11.69 0.62 9.69
C ARG A 153 -12.69 1.57 10.33
N LYS A 154 -12.25 2.37 11.31
CA LYS A 154 -13.11 3.37 11.96
C LYS A 154 -13.66 4.40 10.97
N ALA A 155 -12.89 4.71 9.92
CA ALA A 155 -13.29 5.64 8.86
C ALA A 155 -13.97 4.98 7.65
N LYS A 156 -14.23 3.67 7.68
CA LYS A 156 -14.70 2.89 6.53
C LYS A 156 -13.84 3.12 5.28
N ALA A 157 -12.54 3.05 5.47
CA ALA A 157 -11.49 3.23 4.46
C ALA A 157 -10.66 1.94 4.30
N LEU A 158 -9.96 1.83 3.17
CA LEU A 158 -8.96 0.79 2.95
C LEU A 158 -7.64 1.13 3.64
N LEU A 159 -6.84 0.11 3.92
CA LEU A 159 -5.41 0.22 4.17
C LEU A 159 -4.67 -0.38 2.98
N ILE A 160 -3.79 0.37 2.33
CA ILE A 160 -2.89 -0.14 1.29
C ILE A 160 -1.52 -0.24 1.94
N LEU A 161 -0.89 -1.42 1.85
CA LEU A 161 0.46 -1.63 2.35
C LEU A 161 1.42 -1.42 1.18
N ASP A 162 2.19 -0.35 1.26
CA ASP A 162 3.15 0.01 0.23
C ASP A 162 4.54 -0.60 0.55
N ILE A 163 5.22 -1.06 -0.50
CA ILE A 163 6.53 -1.69 -0.41
C ILE A 163 7.53 -0.90 -1.25
N GLN A 164 8.53 -0.35 -0.57
CA GLN A 164 9.79 0.14 -1.13
C GLN A 164 10.88 -0.87 -0.79
N PRO A 165 11.19 -1.84 -1.68
CA PRO A 165 11.85 -3.07 -1.26
C PRO A 165 13.36 -2.92 -1.02
N GLY A 166 13.99 -1.82 -1.47
CA GLY A 166 15.45 -1.72 -1.47
C GLY A 166 16.06 -2.85 -2.30
N ARG A 167 17.07 -3.54 -1.75
CA ARG A 167 17.69 -4.73 -2.34
C ARG A 167 16.92 -6.04 -2.11
N SER A 168 15.80 -6.00 -1.37
CA SER A 168 14.86 -7.13 -1.30
C SER A 168 14.05 -7.25 -2.59
N ASP A 169 13.18 -8.25 -2.68
CA ASP A 169 12.20 -8.40 -3.77
C ASP A 169 10.75 -8.25 -3.25
N PHE A 170 9.85 -7.80 -4.13
CA PHE A 170 8.44 -7.56 -3.80
C PHE A 170 7.74 -8.81 -3.29
N PHE A 171 8.05 -9.97 -3.87
CA PHE A 171 7.37 -11.21 -3.50
C PHE A 171 7.74 -11.65 -2.08
N THR A 172 9.01 -11.51 -1.70
CA THR A 172 9.51 -11.75 -0.35
C THR A 172 8.84 -10.84 0.67
N GLU A 173 8.81 -9.52 0.42
CA GLU A 173 8.17 -8.58 1.35
C GLU A 173 6.65 -8.77 1.43
N THR A 174 6.00 -9.05 0.29
CA THR A 174 4.56 -9.34 0.22
C THR A 174 4.18 -10.56 1.06
N LYS A 175 4.94 -11.66 0.98
CA LYS A 175 4.68 -12.86 1.78
C LYS A 175 4.78 -12.59 3.29
N ARG A 176 5.66 -11.69 3.73
CA ARG A 176 5.75 -11.32 5.16
C ARG A 176 4.52 -10.59 5.65
N LEU A 177 3.86 -9.84 4.77
CA LEU A 177 2.62 -9.11 5.06
C LEU A 177 1.36 -9.99 4.98
N ARG A 178 1.50 -11.31 4.75
CA ARG A 178 0.38 -12.26 4.59
C ARG A 178 -0.71 -12.09 5.65
N LYS A 179 -0.35 -11.94 6.93
CA LYS A 179 -1.35 -11.83 8.01
C LYS A 179 -2.27 -10.60 7.85
N TRP A 180 -1.75 -9.52 7.29
CA TRP A 180 -2.50 -8.30 7.00
C TRP A 180 -3.24 -8.43 5.67
N LEU A 181 -2.59 -9.01 4.66
CA LEU A 181 -3.19 -9.22 3.34
C LEU A 181 -4.32 -10.26 3.34
N LYS A 182 -4.55 -10.99 4.43
CA LYS A 182 -5.76 -11.81 4.63
C LYS A 182 -6.99 -11.00 5.07
N GLU A 183 -6.83 -9.75 5.46
CA GLU A 183 -7.94 -8.89 5.87
C GLU A 183 -8.70 -8.37 4.63
N PRO A 184 -10.03 -8.23 4.68
CA PRO A 184 -10.85 -7.86 3.52
C PRO A 184 -10.62 -6.41 3.04
N ASP A 185 -10.14 -5.54 3.92
CA ASP A 185 -9.96 -4.11 3.73
C ASP A 185 -8.50 -3.69 3.51
N VAL A 186 -7.62 -4.68 3.25
CA VAL A 186 -6.18 -4.46 3.04
C VAL A 186 -5.77 -4.76 1.59
N GLY A 187 -5.22 -3.75 0.91
CA GLY A 187 -4.60 -3.83 -0.41
C GLY A 187 -3.06 -3.77 -0.35
N LEU A 188 -2.42 -3.79 -1.51
CA LEU A 188 -0.97 -3.79 -1.68
C LEU A 188 -0.57 -2.72 -2.71
N ALA A 189 0.51 -1.99 -2.44
CA ALA A 189 1.17 -1.13 -3.41
C ALA A 189 2.64 -1.57 -3.57
N LEU A 190 3.13 -1.49 -4.80
CA LEU A 190 4.52 -1.76 -5.16
C LEU A 190 5.14 -0.46 -5.68
N ASP A 191 6.31 -0.06 -5.14
CA ASP A 191 7.09 1.08 -5.62
C ASP A 191 8.39 0.62 -6.33
N PRO A 192 8.37 0.32 -7.64
CA PRO A 192 9.53 -0.19 -8.38
C PRO A 192 10.71 0.78 -8.43
N GLU A 193 10.46 2.09 -8.30
CA GLU A 193 11.52 3.11 -8.22
C GLU A 193 12.49 2.86 -7.05
N TRP A 194 12.07 2.09 -6.03
CA TRP A 194 12.87 1.72 -4.86
C TRP A 194 13.40 0.28 -4.92
N ARG A 195 13.23 -0.43 -6.05
CA ARG A 195 13.74 -1.79 -6.27
C ARG A 195 15.16 -1.75 -6.82
N MET A 196 16.12 -2.06 -5.94
CA MET A 196 17.57 -1.93 -6.19
C MET A 196 18.22 -3.26 -6.59
N ALA A 197 19.05 -3.25 -7.61
CA ALA A 197 19.95 -4.35 -7.94
C ALA A 197 21.08 -4.48 -6.89
N PRO A 198 21.83 -5.60 -6.86
CA PRO A 198 23.03 -5.72 -6.05
C PRO A 198 24.00 -4.54 -6.28
N GLY A 199 24.51 -3.95 -5.20
CA GLY A 199 25.41 -2.80 -5.25
C GLY A 199 24.72 -1.43 -5.40
N GLN A 200 23.44 -1.37 -5.78
CA GLN A 200 22.71 -0.10 -5.87
C GLN A 200 22.18 0.35 -4.50
N ILE A 201 22.10 1.66 -4.29
CA ILE A 201 21.64 2.27 -3.04
C ILE A 201 20.36 3.07 -3.34
N PRO A 202 19.28 2.86 -2.56
CA PRO A 202 18.08 3.69 -2.66
C PRO A 202 18.40 5.17 -2.52
N GLY A 203 17.83 6.02 -3.37
CA GLY A 203 18.12 7.46 -3.31
C GLY A 203 19.38 7.87 -4.10
N GLU A 204 20.06 6.95 -4.78
CA GLU A 204 21.13 7.25 -5.74
C GLU A 204 20.74 6.93 -7.19
N VAL A 205 19.97 5.86 -7.38
CA VAL A 205 19.46 5.43 -8.69
C VAL A 205 17.96 5.15 -8.62
N ILE A 206 17.26 5.30 -9.75
CA ILE A 206 15.86 4.88 -9.87
C ILE A 206 15.84 3.39 -10.21
N GLY A 207 15.06 2.64 -9.44
CA GLY A 207 14.90 1.19 -9.58
C GLY A 207 13.98 0.77 -10.72
N SER A 208 13.95 -0.54 -10.96
CA SER A 208 13.03 -1.18 -11.90
C SER A 208 12.70 -2.60 -11.42
N VAL A 209 11.65 -3.18 -11.99
CA VAL A 209 11.20 -4.54 -11.65
C VAL A 209 10.85 -5.34 -12.89
N SER A 210 11.17 -6.64 -12.86
CA SER A 210 10.75 -7.55 -13.92
C SER A 210 9.26 -7.87 -13.88
N ALA A 211 8.64 -8.10 -15.04
CA ALA A 211 7.27 -8.62 -15.13
C ALA A 211 7.09 -9.91 -14.33
N ARG A 212 8.13 -10.75 -14.27
CA ARG A 212 8.11 -12.03 -13.54
C ARG A 212 7.85 -11.81 -12.05
N GLU A 213 8.56 -10.87 -11.44
CA GLU A 213 8.44 -10.56 -10.01
C GLU A 213 7.06 -9.97 -9.68
N VAL A 214 6.58 -9.02 -10.51
CA VAL A 214 5.25 -8.44 -10.35
C VAL A 214 4.16 -9.50 -10.55
N ASN A 215 4.28 -10.35 -11.57
CA ASN A 215 3.31 -11.42 -11.85
C ASN A 215 3.29 -12.51 -10.78
N ALA A 216 4.43 -12.83 -10.16
CA ALA A 216 4.49 -13.75 -9.03
C ALA A 216 3.77 -13.17 -7.80
N THR A 217 4.00 -11.88 -7.55
CA THR A 217 3.34 -11.12 -6.48
C THR A 217 1.82 -11.05 -6.70
N SER A 218 1.37 -10.67 -7.90
CA SER A 218 -0.05 -10.58 -8.23
C SER A 218 -0.75 -11.94 -8.22
N ALA A 219 -0.10 -13.00 -8.71
CA ALA A 219 -0.65 -14.37 -8.68
C ALA A 219 -0.89 -14.83 -7.24
N TRP A 220 0.07 -14.59 -6.35
CA TRP A 220 -0.04 -15.00 -4.96
C TRP A 220 -1.10 -14.20 -4.19
N LEU A 221 -1.24 -12.90 -4.47
CA LEU A 221 -2.30 -12.09 -3.88
C LEU A 221 -3.69 -12.55 -4.35
N ASP A 222 -3.85 -12.91 -5.63
CA ASP A 222 -5.09 -13.47 -6.20
C ASP A 222 -5.44 -14.84 -5.59
N GLN A 223 -4.43 -15.68 -5.33
CA GLN A 223 -4.59 -16.93 -4.59
C GLN A 223 -5.07 -16.70 -3.16
N LEU A 224 -4.58 -15.67 -2.46
CA LEU A 224 -5.11 -15.30 -1.15
C LEU A 224 -6.57 -14.89 -1.23
N VAL A 225 -6.95 -14.10 -2.22
CA VAL A 225 -8.36 -13.69 -2.42
C VAL A 225 -9.25 -14.92 -2.58
N THR A 226 -8.86 -15.85 -3.44
CA THR A 226 -9.60 -17.09 -3.69
C THR A 226 -9.66 -17.97 -2.44
N HIS A 227 -8.52 -18.25 -1.81
CA HIS A 227 -8.43 -19.17 -0.68
C HIS A 227 -9.16 -18.69 0.57
N TYR A 228 -9.16 -17.38 0.84
CA TYR A 228 -9.83 -16.78 2.01
C TYR A 228 -11.20 -16.19 1.68
N ASN A 229 -11.73 -16.41 0.47
CA ASN A 229 -13.00 -15.86 -0.01
C ASN A 229 -13.13 -14.34 0.22
N LEU A 230 -12.05 -13.61 -0.03
CA LEU A 230 -11.96 -12.17 0.23
C LEU A 230 -12.68 -11.37 -0.87
N PRO A 231 -13.12 -10.13 -0.58
CA PRO A 231 -13.45 -9.19 -1.65
C PRO A 231 -12.22 -8.89 -2.52
N GLN A 232 -12.46 -8.26 -3.66
CA GLN A 232 -11.42 -7.80 -4.57
C GLN A 232 -10.38 -6.96 -3.81
N LYS A 233 -9.09 -7.23 -4.02
CA LYS A 233 -7.99 -6.45 -3.42
C LYS A 233 -7.46 -5.42 -4.37
N LEU A 234 -7.17 -4.23 -3.86
CA LEU A 234 -6.44 -3.22 -4.63
C LEU A 234 -4.97 -3.67 -4.72
N LEU A 235 -4.46 -3.77 -5.95
CA LEU A 235 -3.04 -3.87 -6.26
C LEU A 235 -2.66 -2.61 -7.05
N LEU A 236 -1.87 -1.75 -6.43
CA LEU A 236 -1.33 -0.54 -7.05
C LEU A 236 0.14 -0.81 -7.42
N VAL A 237 0.53 -0.46 -8.64
CA VAL A 237 1.94 -0.46 -9.05
C VAL A 237 2.28 0.95 -9.48
N HIS A 238 3.16 1.60 -8.72
CA HIS A 238 3.60 2.95 -9.06
C HIS A 238 4.55 2.92 -10.24
N GLU A 239 4.46 3.95 -11.08
CA GLU A 239 5.21 4.08 -12.32
C GLU A 239 5.72 5.50 -12.50
N PHE A 240 7.01 5.68 -12.26
CA PHE A 240 7.73 6.94 -12.34
C PHE A 240 8.46 7.13 -13.69
N THR A 241 8.92 6.07 -14.35
CA THR A 241 9.53 6.11 -15.69
C THR A 241 8.93 5.05 -16.61
N ASP A 242 9.08 5.22 -17.92
CA ASP A 242 8.48 4.31 -18.92
C ASP A 242 9.10 2.90 -18.93
N ASP A 243 10.30 2.75 -18.35
CA ASP A 243 11.12 1.53 -18.43
C ASP A 243 11.20 0.75 -17.11
N MET A 244 10.64 1.27 -16.01
CA MET A 244 10.74 0.61 -14.70
C MET A 244 9.78 -0.57 -14.52
N VAL A 245 8.69 -0.62 -15.30
CA VAL A 245 7.74 -1.75 -15.30
C VAL A 245 7.41 -2.17 -16.73
N PRO A 246 7.70 -3.41 -17.14
CA PRO A 246 7.26 -3.94 -18.44
C PRO A 246 5.75 -4.28 -18.44
N GLU A 247 4.88 -3.25 -18.51
CA GLU A 247 3.42 -3.36 -18.37
C GLU A 247 2.80 -4.41 -19.32
N ALA A 248 3.23 -4.45 -20.58
CA ALA A 248 2.71 -5.37 -21.61
C ALA A 248 2.90 -6.87 -21.28
N GLN A 249 3.77 -7.21 -20.32
CA GLN A 249 4.01 -8.59 -19.87
C GLN A 249 3.27 -8.92 -18.56
N LEU A 250 2.59 -7.95 -17.96
CA LEU A 250 1.80 -8.16 -16.75
C LEU A 250 0.52 -8.94 -17.06
N LYS A 251 0.05 -9.72 -16.08
CA LYS A 251 -1.12 -10.58 -16.21
C LYS A 251 -2.26 -10.06 -15.34
N PRO A 252 -3.44 -9.75 -15.90
CA PRO A 252 -4.60 -9.36 -15.11
C PRO A 252 -5.04 -10.51 -14.19
N ARG A 253 -5.60 -10.16 -13.03
CA ARG A 253 -6.05 -11.10 -11.99
C ARG A 253 -7.48 -10.77 -11.59
N LYS A 254 -8.38 -11.76 -11.59
CA LYS A 254 -9.82 -11.53 -11.36
C LYS A 254 -10.10 -11.01 -9.95
N GLY A 255 -9.36 -11.49 -8.95
CA GLY A 255 -9.48 -11.08 -7.57
C GLY A 255 -8.84 -9.71 -7.27
N LEU A 256 -8.20 -9.05 -8.24
CA LEU A 256 -7.49 -7.79 -8.02
C LEU A 256 -8.11 -6.63 -8.80
N ALA A 257 -8.26 -5.50 -8.12
CA ALA A 257 -8.33 -4.19 -8.75
C ALA A 257 -6.89 -3.79 -9.07
N TYR A 258 -6.42 -4.18 -10.25
CA TYR A 258 -5.04 -3.96 -10.69
C TYR A 258 -4.93 -2.58 -11.34
N VAL A 259 -4.19 -1.68 -10.70
CA VAL A 259 -4.03 -0.29 -11.10
C VAL A 259 -2.55 0.02 -11.35
N MET A 260 -2.26 0.55 -12.53
CA MET A 260 -0.99 1.20 -12.83
C MET A 260 -1.10 2.68 -12.47
N ASN A 261 -0.29 3.14 -11.52
CA ASN A 261 -0.37 4.48 -10.96
C ASN A 261 0.73 5.35 -11.51
N VAL A 262 0.35 6.42 -12.22
CA VAL A 262 1.33 7.38 -12.72
C VAL A 262 1.85 8.19 -11.55
N ASP A 263 3.10 7.88 -11.17
CA ASP A 263 3.85 8.53 -10.12
C ASP A 263 4.75 9.61 -10.75
N GLY A 264 5.03 10.69 -10.02
CA GLY A 264 5.94 11.75 -10.40
C GLY A 264 5.32 13.13 -10.31
N PHE A 265 6.16 14.10 -9.99
CA PHE A 265 5.79 15.48 -9.69
C PHE A 265 6.27 16.44 -10.77
N GLY A 266 5.75 17.67 -10.72
CA GLY A 266 6.19 18.76 -11.57
C GLY A 266 5.05 19.67 -12.00
N GLY A 267 5.24 20.41 -13.10
CA GLY A 267 4.19 21.25 -13.67
C GLY A 267 3.02 20.44 -14.24
N GLN A 268 1.82 21.01 -14.21
CA GLN A 268 0.59 20.34 -14.68
C GLN A 268 0.72 19.77 -16.11
N ALA A 269 1.32 20.54 -17.03
CA ALA A 269 1.48 20.11 -18.42
C ALA A 269 2.31 18.82 -18.54
N LEU A 270 3.42 18.74 -17.79
CA LEU A 270 4.28 17.56 -17.74
C LEU A 270 3.52 16.36 -17.17
N LYS A 271 2.80 16.54 -16.06
CA LYS A 271 2.00 15.45 -15.46
C LYS A 271 0.89 14.96 -16.39
N ILE A 272 0.20 15.87 -17.08
CA ILE A 272 -0.84 15.52 -18.06
C ILE A 272 -0.23 14.74 -19.24
N ALA A 273 0.91 15.20 -19.77
CA ALA A 273 1.61 14.52 -20.85
C ALA A 273 2.06 13.11 -20.43
N LYS A 274 2.67 13.00 -19.24
CA LYS A 274 3.09 11.73 -18.64
C LYS A 274 1.90 10.78 -18.47
N TYR A 275 0.80 11.26 -17.90
CA TYR A 275 -0.41 10.45 -17.73
C TYR A 275 -0.96 9.92 -19.06
N LYS A 276 -1.01 10.76 -20.10
CA LYS A 276 -1.45 10.34 -21.44
C LYS A 276 -0.52 9.29 -22.05
N GLY A 277 0.79 9.43 -21.86
CA GLY A 277 1.80 8.47 -22.32
C GLY A 277 1.56 7.09 -21.71
N PHE A 278 1.52 7.01 -20.37
CA PHE A 278 1.30 5.75 -19.66
C PHE A 278 -0.06 5.14 -19.89
N ALA A 279 -1.12 5.96 -19.83
CA ALA A 279 -2.47 5.44 -19.95
C ALA A 279 -2.81 4.92 -21.36
N GLY A 280 -2.01 5.28 -22.36
CA GLY A 280 -2.13 4.79 -23.73
C GLY A 280 -1.43 3.44 -23.98
N GLN A 281 -0.61 2.92 -23.06
CA GLN A 281 0.23 1.74 -23.33
C GLN A 281 -0.55 0.41 -23.30
N ASP A 282 -1.37 0.17 -22.27
CA ASP A 282 -2.18 -1.05 -22.15
C ASP A 282 -3.54 -0.78 -21.49
N GLN A 283 -4.64 -1.11 -22.17
CA GLN A 283 -5.98 -0.86 -21.63
C GLN A 283 -6.48 -1.95 -20.68
N GLN A 284 -5.69 -3.01 -20.45
CA GLN A 284 -6.06 -4.10 -19.53
C GLN A 284 -6.07 -3.66 -18.06
N PHE A 285 -5.24 -2.68 -17.69
CA PHE A 285 -5.10 -2.22 -16.32
C PHE A 285 -5.84 -0.90 -16.07
N ARG A 286 -6.32 -0.74 -14.84
CA ARG A 286 -6.94 0.51 -14.38
C ARG A 286 -5.85 1.55 -14.17
N ARG A 287 -6.23 2.83 -14.19
CA ARG A 287 -5.25 3.93 -14.15
C ARG A 287 -5.36 4.73 -12.87
N GLY A 288 -4.23 4.96 -12.23
CA GLY A 288 -4.07 5.82 -11.07
C GLY A 288 -3.33 7.12 -11.41
N PHE A 289 -3.52 8.16 -10.62
CA PHE A 289 -2.80 9.42 -10.75
C PHE A 289 -2.36 9.94 -9.39
N LYS A 290 -1.07 10.24 -9.23
CA LYS A 290 -0.51 10.77 -7.99
C LYS A 290 -0.30 12.28 -8.04
N LEU A 291 -0.67 12.94 -6.95
CA LEU A 291 -0.52 14.38 -6.71
C LEU A 291 0.38 14.61 -5.51
N PHE A 292 1.20 15.66 -5.59
CA PHE A 292 2.18 16.00 -4.57
C PHE A 292 1.91 17.40 -4.03
N TYR A 293 1.62 17.51 -2.73
CA TYR A 293 1.26 18.80 -2.12
C TYR A 293 2.40 19.82 -2.17
N GLN A 294 3.66 19.38 -2.09
CA GLN A 294 4.82 20.27 -1.99
C GLN A 294 5.62 20.34 -3.30
N GLU A 295 5.63 19.25 -4.07
CA GLU A 295 6.48 19.10 -5.26
C GLU A 295 5.77 19.48 -6.56
N ASP A 296 4.44 19.39 -6.62
CA ASP A 296 3.71 19.79 -7.82
C ASP A 296 3.67 21.33 -7.96
N GLN A 297 4.13 21.82 -9.11
CA GLN A 297 4.08 23.24 -9.44
C GLN A 297 2.67 23.57 -9.96
N GLY A 298 1.86 24.16 -9.08
CA GLY A 298 0.44 24.37 -9.32
C GLY A 298 -0.31 23.04 -9.37
N MET A 299 -0.39 22.34 -8.25
CA MET A 299 -1.08 21.04 -8.14
C MET A 299 -2.49 21.08 -8.78
N MET A 300 -2.83 20.03 -9.55
CA MET A 300 -4.13 19.94 -10.21
C MET A 300 -5.26 19.79 -9.18
N SER A 301 -6.34 20.55 -9.37
CA SER A 301 -7.59 20.39 -8.62
C SER A 301 -8.29 19.06 -8.94
N PRO A 302 -9.18 18.55 -8.07
CA PRO A 302 -9.98 17.37 -8.36
C PRO A 302 -10.75 17.44 -9.68
N ALA A 303 -11.26 18.63 -10.03
CA ALA A 303 -11.96 18.84 -11.30
C ALA A 303 -11.03 18.69 -12.51
N GLN A 304 -9.77 19.15 -12.41
CA GLN A 304 -8.74 18.96 -13.45
C GLN A 304 -8.34 17.49 -13.59
N VAL A 305 -8.12 16.78 -12.47
CA VAL A 305 -7.79 15.35 -12.49
C VAL A 305 -8.91 14.55 -13.15
N MET A 306 -10.17 14.86 -12.88
CA MET A 306 -11.33 14.18 -13.48
C MET A 306 -11.59 14.54 -14.96
N ARG A 307 -10.81 15.46 -15.54
CA ARG A 307 -10.77 15.74 -16.98
C ARG A 307 -9.69 14.95 -17.73
N LEU A 308 -8.79 14.27 -17.02
CA LEU A 308 -7.84 13.34 -17.64
C LEU A 308 -8.59 12.23 -18.38
N GLN A 309 -7.95 11.72 -19.44
CA GLN A 309 -8.45 10.62 -20.24
C GLN A 309 -7.38 9.53 -20.36
N PRO A 310 -7.68 8.27 -19.98
CA PRO A 310 -8.89 7.84 -19.26
C PRO A 310 -9.04 8.57 -17.90
N ARG A 311 -10.24 8.57 -17.32
CA ARG A 311 -10.43 9.14 -15.97
C ARG A 311 -9.76 8.24 -14.93
N PRO A 312 -8.92 8.77 -14.02
CA PRO A 312 -8.31 7.96 -12.99
C PRO A 312 -9.34 7.24 -12.10
N ASP A 313 -9.09 5.95 -11.88
CA ASP A 313 -9.84 5.09 -10.96
C ASP A 313 -9.34 5.25 -9.51
N VAL A 314 -8.04 5.57 -9.38
CA VAL A 314 -7.36 5.84 -8.11
C VAL A 314 -6.69 7.20 -8.19
N VAL A 315 -6.83 8.02 -7.14
CA VAL A 315 -6.07 9.27 -6.99
C VAL A 315 -5.31 9.23 -5.67
N VAL A 316 -3.99 9.35 -5.73
CA VAL A 316 -3.12 9.31 -4.56
C VAL A 316 -2.61 10.71 -4.28
N TYR A 317 -2.63 11.14 -3.02
CA TYR A 317 -2.06 12.40 -2.57
C TYR A 317 -0.91 12.13 -1.61
N GLU A 318 0.24 12.74 -1.91
CA GLU A 318 1.47 12.70 -1.11
C GLU A 318 1.79 14.08 -0.53
#